data_AF-A0A0J9WEB3-F1
#
_entry.id   AF-A0A0J9WEB3-F1
#
_cell.length_a   1.000
_cell.length_b   1.000
_cell.length_c   1.000
_cell.angle_alpha   90.00
_cell.angle_beta   90.00
_cell.angle_gamma   90.00
#
_symmetry.space_group_name_H-M   'P 1'
#
loop_
_entity.id
_entity.type
_entity.pdbx_description
1 polymer ?
#
loop_
_entity_poly.entity_id
_entity_poly.type
_entity_poly.pdbx_seq_one_letter_code
_entity_poly.pdbx_strand_id
1 'polypeptide(L)'
;MIFKSATRLSNKVCDVLVSFGVRQNKTTFISHPGVMAVSQLLEMKLITRPRANLTQENVNAMVEFDYELAKKAQIAVDNNLPVNFFDLEYIDKPEYLAQLLEEKNILEKTREEVLKREKGNYKTPEILKNYKRVEVPREWRQELEIDEKILKAQPGLKENIELQKIMHNYVQSKFKSKVPGQPQKKHVKG
;
A
#
# COMPACT_ATOMS: atom_id res chain seq x y z
N MET A 1 -7.48 14.25 -49.28
CA MET A 1 -6.29 14.30 -48.41
C MET A 1 -6.67 14.44 -46.91
N ILE A 2 -7.75 13.78 -46.45
CA ILE A 2 -8.33 13.93 -45.09
C ILE A 2 -8.19 12.63 -44.27
N PHE A 3 -8.01 11.48 -44.92
CA PHE A 3 -7.93 10.18 -44.23
C PHE A 3 -6.61 9.93 -43.49
N LYS A 4 -5.50 10.56 -43.91
CA LYS A 4 -4.17 10.39 -43.27
C LYS A 4 -3.98 11.25 -42.01
N SER A 5 -4.79 12.28 -41.80
CA SER A 5 -4.75 13.14 -40.60
C SER A 5 -5.57 12.55 -39.45
N ALA A 6 -6.70 11.87 -39.75
CA ALA A 6 -7.53 11.21 -38.74
C ALA A 6 -6.78 10.05 -38.03
N THR A 7 -6.01 9.24 -38.77
CA THR A 7 -5.24 8.11 -38.20
C THR A 7 -4.03 8.53 -37.36
N ARG A 8 -3.51 9.76 -37.53
CA ARG A 8 -2.48 10.32 -36.64
C ARG A 8 -3.04 10.93 -35.36
N LEU A 9 -4.33 11.26 -35.33
CA LEU A 9 -5.02 11.77 -34.15
C LEU A 9 -5.68 10.65 -33.33
N SER A 10 -6.13 9.57 -33.96
CA SER A 10 -6.69 8.40 -33.26
C SER A 10 -5.67 7.66 -32.38
N ASN A 11 -4.37 7.87 -32.60
CA ASN A 11 -3.30 7.27 -31.79
C ASN A 11 -2.90 8.10 -30.56
N LYS A 12 -3.61 9.20 -30.23
CA LYS A 12 -3.27 10.09 -29.09
C LYS A 12 -4.15 9.94 -27.85
N VAL A 13 -5.24 9.17 -27.90
CA VAL A 13 -6.08 8.91 -26.72
C VAL A 13 -6.47 7.44 -26.73
N CYS A 14 -6.21 6.74 -25.63
CA CYS A 14 -6.55 5.34 -25.50
C CYS A 14 -8.06 5.13 -25.40
N ASP A 15 -8.61 4.36 -26.34
CA ASP A 15 -9.96 3.85 -26.29
C ASP A 15 -10.01 2.59 -25.42
N VAL A 16 -10.15 2.75 -24.10
CA VAL A 16 -10.54 1.66 -23.21
C VAL A 16 -11.95 1.92 -22.71
N LEU A 17 -12.87 1.01 -23.04
CA LEU A 17 -14.24 1.03 -22.55
C LEU A 17 -14.25 0.55 -21.10
N VAL A 18 -14.62 1.44 -20.18
CA VAL A 18 -14.74 1.12 -18.76
C VAL A 18 -16.20 1.14 -18.36
N SER A 19 -16.65 0.08 -17.68
CA SER A 19 -17.99 -0.03 -17.12
C SER A 19 -17.91 0.11 -15.60
N PHE A 20 -18.52 1.15 -15.05
CA PHE A 20 -18.68 1.30 -13.60
C PHE A 20 -20.06 0.82 -13.16
N GLY A 21 -20.14 0.09 -12.05
CA GLY A 21 -21.39 -0.30 -11.41
C GLY A 21 -21.67 -1.81 -11.36
N VAL A 22 -22.68 -2.18 -10.58
CA VAL A 22 -23.06 -3.59 -10.32
C VAL A 22 -24.13 -4.02 -11.33
N ARG A 23 -23.85 -5.12 -12.04
CA ARG A 23 -24.65 -5.89 -13.04
C ARG A 23 -25.78 -5.20 -13.82
N GLN A 24 -26.70 -4.47 -13.21
CA GLN A 24 -27.87 -3.82 -13.82
C GLN A 24 -27.67 -2.31 -14.08
N ASN A 25 -26.90 -1.60 -13.25
CA ASN A 25 -26.63 -0.17 -13.43
C ASN A 25 -25.17 0.04 -13.85
N LYS A 26 -24.83 -0.39 -15.07
CA LYS A 26 -23.48 -0.18 -15.62
C LYS A 26 -23.45 1.08 -16.48
N THR A 27 -22.68 2.08 -16.05
CA THR A 27 -22.36 3.25 -16.87
C THR A 27 -21.04 2.99 -17.60
N THR A 28 -21.09 2.90 -18.92
CA THR A 28 -19.91 2.74 -19.77
C THR A 28 -19.42 4.08 -20.30
N PHE A 29 -18.14 4.38 -20.10
CA PHE A 29 -17.50 5.53 -20.73
C PHE A 29 -16.09 5.20 -21.23
N ILE A 30 -15.62 5.97 -22.20
CA ILE A 30 -14.28 5.86 -22.77
C ILE A 30 -13.34 6.69 -21.90
N SER A 31 -12.31 6.07 -21.33
CA SER A 31 -11.35 6.78 -20.46
C SER A 31 -9.91 6.40 -20.73
N HIS A 32 -9.01 7.31 -20.35
CA HIS A 32 -7.57 7.09 -20.40
C HIS A 32 -7.18 5.94 -19.45
N PRO A 33 -6.29 5.00 -19.85
CA PRO A 33 -5.96 3.80 -19.07
C PRO A 33 -5.37 4.13 -17.71
N GLY A 34 -4.68 5.27 -17.58
CA GLY A 34 -4.24 5.78 -16.28
C GLY A 34 -5.39 6.10 -15.32
N VAL A 35 -6.48 6.70 -15.81
CA VAL A 35 -7.68 7.01 -15.00
C VAL A 35 -8.41 5.71 -14.64
N MET A 36 -8.47 4.74 -15.55
CA MET A 36 -8.99 3.39 -15.29
C MET A 36 -8.22 2.69 -14.17
N ALA A 37 -6.90 2.64 -14.25
CA ALA A 37 -6.07 1.96 -13.25
C ALA A 37 -6.26 2.55 -11.85
N VAL A 38 -6.27 3.88 -11.73
CA VAL A 38 -6.54 4.56 -10.46
C VAL A 38 -7.95 4.25 -9.96
N SER A 39 -8.95 4.28 -10.84
CA SER A 39 -10.35 4.04 -10.44
C SER A 39 -10.59 2.60 -9.97
N GLN A 40 -10.05 1.60 -10.66
CA GLN A 40 -10.14 0.20 -10.23
C GLN A 40 -9.41 -0.06 -8.90
N LEU A 41 -8.24 0.56 -8.71
CA LEU A 41 -7.52 0.47 -7.43
C LEU A 41 -8.31 1.13 -6.27
N LEU A 42 -9.04 2.21 -6.56
CA LEU A 42 -9.94 2.86 -5.59
C LEU A 42 -11.20 2.03 -5.30
N GLU A 43 -11.77 1.34 -6.31
CA GLU A 43 -12.88 0.41 -6.11
C GLU A 43 -12.50 -0.79 -5.25
N MET A 44 -11.24 -1.23 -5.31
CA MET A 44 -10.68 -2.31 -4.50
C MET A 44 -10.38 -1.88 -3.05
N LYS A 45 -11.42 -1.44 -2.33
CA LYS A 45 -11.37 -0.96 -0.92
C LYS A 45 -10.70 -1.92 0.06
N LEU A 46 -10.63 -3.23 -0.26
CA LEU A 46 -9.99 -4.23 0.60
C LEU A 46 -8.46 -4.29 0.47
N ILE A 47 -7.89 -3.74 -0.61
CA ILE A 47 -6.45 -3.74 -0.85
C ILE A 47 -5.84 -2.39 -0.46
N THR A 48 -6.57 -1.31 -0.71
CA THR A 48 -6.11 0.04 -0.38
C THR A 48 -6.56 0.43 1.02
N ARG A 49 -5.59 0.67 1.92
CA ARG A 49 -5.83 1.30 3.22
C ARG A 49 -5.81 2.82 3.05
N PRO A 50 -6.97 3.51 3.01
CA PRO A 50 -7.00 4.95 2.81
C PRO A 50 -6.39 5.67 4.01
N ARG A 51 -5.60 6.70 3.76
CA ARG A 51 -5.10 7.60 4.81
C ARG A 51 -5.84 8.93 4.68
N ALA A 52 -6.21 9.53 5.80
CA ALA A 52 -6.94 10.79 5.83
C ALA A 52 -6.23 11.79 6.73
N ASN A 53 -6.38 13.08 6.41
CA ASN A 53 -6.01 14.16 7.31
C ASN A 53 -7.18 14.37 8.27
N LEU A 54 -6.92 14.24 9.57
CA LEU A 54 -7.90 14.49 10.60
C LEU A 54 -8.02 15.99 10.87
N THR A 55 -9.22 16.44 11.24
CA THR A 55 -9.49 17.81 11.70
C THR A 55 -9.72 17.81 13.22
N GLN A 56 -9.66 18.98 13.85
CA GLN A 56 -9.94 19.10 15.28
C GLN A 56 -11.37 18.68 15.63
N GLU A 57 -12.33 18.92 14.74
CA GLU A 57 -13.72 18.47 14.90
C GLU A 57 -13.80 16.94 15.00
N ASN A 58 -13.01 16.23 14.18
CA ASN A 58 -12.95 14.77 14.24
C ASN A 58 -12.39 14.29 15.58
N VAL A 59 -11.34 14.95 16.10
CA VAL A 59 -10.77 14.60 17.40
C VAL A 59 -11.79 14.80 18.51
N ASN A 60 -12.50 15.94 18.51
CA ASN A 60 -13.52 16.25 19.51
C ASN A 60 -14.66 15.22 19.47
N ALA A 61 -15.10 14.81 18.28
CA ALA A 61 -16.09 13.74 18.14
C ALA A 61 -15.57 12.40 18.68
N MET A 62 -14.28 12.09 18.48
CA MET A 62 -13.67 10.86 18.99
C MET A 62 -13.56 10.85 20.52
N VAL A 63 -13.33 12.01 21.17
CA VAL A 63 -13.24 12.12 22.64
C VAL A 63 -14.50 11.58 23.32
N GLU A 64 -15.68 11.73 22.70
CA GLU A 64 -16.95 11.26 23.26
C GLU A 64 -17.06 9.73 23.31
N PHE A 65 -16.35 9.02 22.42
CA PHE A 65 -16.40 7.56 22.32
C PHE A 65 -15.17 6.89 22.91
N ASP A 66 -13.98 7.40 22.60
CA ASP A 66 -12.70 6.85 23.03
C ASP A 66 -11.67 7.97 23.23
N TYR A 67 -11.39 8.24 24.51
CA TYR A 67 -10.45 9.27 24.92
C TYR A 67 -8.98 8.93 24.59
N GLU A 68 -8.60 7.66 24.63
CA GLU A 68 -7.22 7.26 24.36
C GLU A 68 -6.92 7.37 22.86
N LEU A 69 -7.85 6.91 22.03
CA LEU A 69 -7.75 7.05 20.59
C LEU A 69 -7.80 8.52 20.16
N ALA A 70 -8.57 9.37 20.84
CA ALA A 70 -8.59 10.81 20.58
C ALA A 70 -7.25 11.50 20.88
N LYS A 71 -6.54 11.10 21.95
CA LYS A 71 -5.17 11.61 22.21
C LYS A 71 -4.22 11.27 21.06
N LYS A 72 -4.31 10.04 20.54
CA LYS A 72 -3.53 9.59 19.39
C LYS A 72 -3.90 10.37 18.12
N ALA A 73 -5.19 10.61 17.91
CA ALA A 73 -5.70 11.46 16.83
C ALA A 73 -5.14 12.88 16.91
N GLN A 74 -5.04 13.46 18.11
CA GLN A 74 -4.46 14.79 18.31
C GLN A 74 -3.00 14.85 17.83
N ILE A 75 -2.19 13.84 18.14
CA ILE A 75 -0.79 13.76 17.67
C ILE A 75 -0.73 13.80 16.13
N ALA A 76 -1.66 13.13 15.45
CA ALA A 76 -1.75 13.16 13.98
C ALA A 76 -2.11 14.57 13.46
N VAL A 77 -3.06 15.25 14.11
CA VAL A 77 -3.50 16.60 13.78
C VAL A 77 -2.36 17.61 13.99
N ASP A 78 -1.68 17.55 15.13
CA ASP A 78 -0.60 18.47 15.50
C ASP A 78 0.56 18.42 14.49
N ASN A 79 0.85 17.23 13.97
CA ASN A 79 1.90 17.01 12.97
C ASN A 79 1.39 17.09 11.52
N ASN A 80 0.09 17.33 11.31
CA ASN A 80 -0.58 17.30 10.02
C ASN A 80 -0.20 16.05 9.19
N LEU A 81 -0.36 14.88 9.81
CA LEU A 81 0.00 13.59 9.24
C LEU A 81 -1.23 12.88 8.66
N PRO A 82 -1.20 12.42 7.40
CA PRO A 82 -2.22 11.56 6.85
C PRO A 82 -2.06 10.14 7.42
N VAL A 83 -3.02 9.69 8.23
CA VAL A 83 -2.96 8.35 8.88
C VAL A 83 -4.24 7.58 8.60
N ASN A 84 -4.14 6.24 8.56
CA ASN A 84 -5.31 5.37 8.46
C ASN A 84 -5.90 5.14 9.86
N PHE A 85 -7.21 4.99 9.98
CA PHE A 85 -7.87 4.73 11.25
C PHE A 85 -7.31 3.51 12.03
N PHE A 86 -7.03 2.40 11.36
CA PHE A 86 -6.45 1.20 11.98
C PHE A 86 -5.01 1.42 12.46
N ASP A 87 -4.24 2.20 11.70
CA ASP A 87 -2.83 2.44 12.02
C ASP A 87 -2.67 3.56 13.08
N LEU A 88 -3.74 4.33 13.33
CA LEU A 88 -3.77 5.42 14.31
C LEU A 88 -3.48 4.93 15.73
N GLU A 89 -3.86 3.69 16.03
CA GLU A 89 -3.62 3.02 17.31
C GLU A 89 -2.12 2.98 17.69
N TYR A 90 -1.22 3.06 16.70
CA TYR A 90 0.23 2.92 16.89
C TYR A 90 0.99 4.23 16.77
N ILE A 91 0.31 5.36 16.59
CA ILE A 91 0.95 6.67 16.35
C ILE A 91 1.73 7.20 17.56
N ASP A 92 1.38 6.74 18.75
CA ASP A 92 2.07 7.03 20.01
C ASP A 92 3.46 6.38 20.08
N LYS A 93 3.73 5.35 19.28
CA LYS A 93 5.05 4.71 19.22
C LYS A 93 6.05 5.63 18.53
N PRO A 94 7.18 5.97 19.19
CA PRO A 94 8.14 6.96 18.68
C PRO A 94 8.78 6.53 17.35
N GLU A 95 9.04 5.23 17.19
CA GLU A 95 9.61 4.68 15.96
C GLU A 95 8.70 4.88 14.75
N TYR A 96 7.38 4.70 14.93
CA TYR A 96 6.40 4.85 13.86
C TYR A 96 6.16 6.31 13.51
N LEU A 97 6.05 7.17 14.53
CA LEU A 97 5.94 8.61 14.34
C LEU A 97 7.14 9.17 13.56
N ALA A 98 8.36 8.77 13.92
CA ALA A 98 9.57 9.20 13.23
C ALA A 98 9.55 8.81 11.74
N GLN A 99 9.17 7.56 11.43
CA GLN A 99 9.03 7.09 10.05
C GLN A 99 7.97 7.88 9.27
N LEU A 100 6.83 8.21 9.88
CA LEU A 100 5.79 9.02 9.24
C LEU A 100 6.25 10.45 8.95
N LEU A 101 7.04 11.05 9.84
CA LEU A 101 7.61 12.39 9.63
C LEU A 101 8.66 12.39 8.51
N GLU A 102 9.53 11.37 8.47
CA GLU A 102 10.48 11.18 7.37
C GLU A 102 9.76 10.98 6.03
N GLU A 103 8.70 10.16 6.00
CA GLU A 103 7.86 9.94 4.82
C GLU A 103 7.23 11.24 4.33
N LYS A 104 6.68 12.06 5.24
CA LYS A 104 6.11 13.37 4.90
C LYS A 104 7.14 14.27 4.22
N ASN A 105 8.35 14.38 4.79
CA ASN A 105 9.42 15.20 4.21
C ASN A 105 9.86 14.72 2.82
N ILE A 106 9.92 13.40 2.61
CA ILE A 106 10.22 12.81 1.30
C ILE A 106 9.14 13.18 0.29
N LEU A 107 7.86 13.05 0.68
CA LEU A 107 6.73 13.36 -0.20
C LEU A 107 6.65 14.85 -0.55
N GLU A 108 6.92 15.75 0.40
CA GLU A 108 6.97 17.20 0.17
C GLU A 108 8.06 17.57 -0.83
N LYS A 109 9.30 17.10 -0.62
CA LYS A 109 10.41 17.30 -1.56
C LYS A 109 10.09 16.74 -2.95
N THR A 110 9.45 15.58 -2.99
CA THR A 110 9.04 14.95 -4.25
C THR A 110 7.99 15.79 -4.97
N ARG A 111 7.00 16.34 -4.25
CA ARG A 111 5.98 17.22 -4.83
C ARG A 111 6.62 18.48 -5.42
N GLU A 112 7.53 19.11 -4.68
CA GLU A 112 8.25 20.28 -5.19
C GLU A 112 9.07 19.98 -6.45
N GLU A 113 9.77 18.84 -6.47
CA GLU A 113 10.55 18.41 -7.64
C GLU A 113 9.65 18.18 -8.85
N VAL A 114 8.49 17.53 -8.65
CA VAL A 114 7.51 17.28 -9.71
C VAL A 114 6.89 18.59 -10.23
N LEU A 115 6.58 19.54 -9.33
CA LEU A 115 6.02 20.84 -9.71
C LEU A 115 6.98 21.71 -10.51
N LYS A 116 8.29 21.60 -10.24
CA LYS A 116 9.34 22.37 -10.95
C LYS A 116 9.69 21.81 -12.33
N ARG A 117 9.18 20.64 -12.71
CA ARG A 117 9.55 19.99 -13.96
C ARG A 117 8.83 20.55 -15.17
N GLU A 118 9.53 20.49 -16.30
CA GLU A 118 8.99 20.85 -17.60
C GLU A 118 7.86 19.91 -18.03
N LYS A 119 6.86 20.49 -18.70
CA LYS A 119 5.73 19.74 -19.27
C LYS A 119 6.26 18.69 -20.26
N GLY A 120 5.92 17.42 -20.04
CA GLY A 120 6.30 16.30 -20.91
C GLY A 120 7.44 15.42 -20.38
N ASN A 121 8.10 15.79 -19.28
CA ASN A 121 9.10 14.94 -18.63
C ASN A 121 8.49 14.12 -17.47
N TYR A 122 8.16 12.85 -17.76
CA TYR A 122 7.51 11.93 -16.82
C TYR A 122 8.46 10.94 -16.14
N LYS A 123 9.78 11.22 -16.08
CA LYS A 123 10.73 10.33 -15.38
C LYS A 123 10.42 10.27 -13.89
N THR A 124 10.63 9.14 -13.23
CA THR A 124 10.42 9.05 -11.77
C THR A 124 11.51 9.86 -11.02
N PRO A 125 11.15 10.72 -10.05
CA PRO A 125 12.10 11.34 -9.11
C PRO A 125 13.08 10.35 -8.50
N GLU A 126 14.36 10.74 -8.41
CA GLU A 126 15.39 9.87 -7.85
C GLU A 126 15.17 9.61 -6.35
N ILE A 127 14.59 10.59 -5.67
CA ILE A 127 14.19 10.51 -4.25
C ILE A 127 13.25 9.32 -4.01
N LEU A 128 12.40 8.98 -4.98
CA LEU A 128 11.46 7.86 -4.86
C LEU A 128 12.09 6.48 -5.07
N LYS A 129 13.33 6.37 -5.58
CA LYS A 129 13.96 5.05 -5.83
C LYS A 129 14.14 4.24 -4.54
N ASN A 130 14.39 4.92 -3.43
CA ASN A 130 14.59 4.30 -2.11
C ASN A 130 13.36 4.41 -1.20
N TYR A 131 12.27 5.00 -1.69
CA TYR A 131 11.07 5.18 -0.91
C TYR A 131 10.43 3.84 -0.56
N LYS A 132 10.15 3.63 0.72
CA LYS A 132 9.36 2.51 1.22
C LYS A 132 8.15 3.09 1.96
N ARG A 133 6.98 2.51 1.70
CA ARG A 133 5.77 2.88 2.42
C ARG A 133 5.97 2.55 3.89
N VAL A 134 5.62 3.50 4.76
CA VAL A 134 5.60 3.27 6.20
C VAL A 134 4.45 2.31 6.52
N GLU A 135 4.77 1.15 7.06
CA GLU A 135 3.80 0.13 7.44
C GLU A 135 4.00 -0.25 8.90
N VAL A 136 2.89 -0.40 9.62
CA VAL A 136 2.93 -0.91 11.00
C VAL A 136 3.44 -2.36 10.95
N PRO A 137 4.53 -2.69 11.68
CA PRO A 137 5.05 -4.05 11.77
C PRO A 137 3.96 -5.05 12.14
N ARG A 138 4.00 -6.23 11.51
CA ARG A 138 2.99 -7.28 11.73
C ARG A 138 2.94 -7.73 13.20
N GLU A 139 4.09 -7.74 13.87
CA GLU A 139 4.24 -8.12 15.28
C GLU A 139 3.47 -7.22 16.24
N TRP A 140 3.18 -5.98 15.85
CA TRP A 140 2.42 -5.04 16.69
C TRP A 140 0.91 -5.19 16.53
N ARG A 141 0.46 -5.92 15.50
CA ARG A 141 -0.97 -6.04 15.17
C ARG A 141 -1.62 -7.13 16.00
N GLN A 142 -2.19 -6.72 17.13
CA GLN A 142 -2.96 -7.59 18.03
C GLN A 142 -4.18 -8.23 17.35
N GLU A 143 -4.78 -7.57 16.36
CA GLU A 143 -5.89 -8.13 15.56
C GLU A 143 -5.56 -9.45 14.85
N LEU A 144 -4.26 -9.74 14.63
CA LEU A 144 -3.80 -10.95 13.96
C LEU A 144 -3.45 -12.07 14.97
N GLU A 145 -3.53 -11.80 16.27
CA GLU A 145 -3.32 -12.80 17.30
C GLU A 145 -4.49 -13.79 17.30
N ILE A 146 -4.15 -15.08 17.35
CA ILE A 146 -5.13 -16.15 17.23
C ILE A 146 -5.54 -16.54 18.63
N ASP A 147 -6.70 -16.05 19.05
CA ASP A 147 -7.29 -16.37 20.34
C ASP A 147 -7.64 -17.86 20.47
N GLU A 148 -7.63 -18.35 21.71
CA GLU A 148 -8.09 -19.71 22.05
C GLU A 148 -9.53 -19.99 21.58
N LYS A 149 -10.37 -18.95 21.52
CA LYS A 149 -11.73 -19.03 21.00
C LYS A 149 -11.76 -19.38 19.51
N ILE A 150 -10.83 -18.81 18.73
CA ILE A 150 -10.69 -19.06 17.29
C ILE A 150 -10.16 -20.48 17.06
N LEU A 151 -9.17 -20.91 17.85
CA LEU A 151 -8.64 -22.28 17.80
C LEU A 151 -9.68 -23.34 18.16
N LYS A 152 -10.56 -23.05 19.14
CA LYS A 152 -11.68 -23.94 19.48
C LYS A 152 -12.73 -24.03 18.37
N ALA A 153 -12.99 -22.92 17.66
CA ALA A 153 -13.93 -22.90 16.54
C ALA A 153 -13.37 -23.58 15.28
N GLN A 154 -12.05 -23.55 15.09
CA GLN A 154 -11.36 -24.15 13.93
C GLN A 154 -10.11 -24.92 14.38
N PRO A 155 -10.24 -26.20 14.79
CA PRO A 155 -9.12 -26.99 15.30
C PRO A 155 -8.01 -27.21 14.25
N GLY A 156 -8.36 -27.30 12.96
CA GLY A 156 -7.38 -27.46 11.87
C GLY A 156 -6.52 -26.21 11.59
N LEU A 157 -6.86 -25.06 12.18
CA LEU A 157 -6.08 -23.83 12.00
C LEU A 157 -4.68 -23.96 12.62
N LYS A 158 -4.57 -24.66 13.76
CA LYS A 158 -3.29 -24.89 14.44
C LYS A 158 -2.31 -25.68 13.57
N GLU A 159 -2.78 -26.79 13.00
CA GLU A 159 -2.00 -27.65 12.12
C GLU A 159 -1.55 -26.89 10.86
N ASN A 160 -2.45 -26.06 10.28
CA ASN A 160 -2.11 -25.23 9.12
C ASN A 160 -1.03 -24.19 9.43
N ILE A 161 -1.05 -23.57 10.62
CA ILE A 161 -0.02 -22.61 11.03
C ILE A 161 1.32 -23.32 11.22
N GLU A 162 1.33 -24.49 11.84
CA GLU A 162 2.54 -25.29 12.03
C GLU A 162 3.13 -25.73 10.69
N LEU A 163 2.30 -26.22 9.76
CA LEU A 163 2.70 -26.55 8.39
C LEU A 163 3.25 -25.33 7.64
N GLN A 164 2.61 -24.17 7.76
CA GLN A 164 3.12 -22.92 7.17
C GLN A 164 4.49 -22.55 7.72
N LYS A 165 4.71 -22.68 9.04
CA LYS A 165 6.03 -22.43 9.66
C LYS A 165 7.09 -23.40 9.14
N ILE A 166 6.76 -24.68 9.03
CA ILE A 166 7.66 -25.71 8.50
C ILE A 166 8.01 -25.39 7.03
N MET A 167 7.01 -25.10 6.20
CA MET A 167 7.22 -24.69 4.81
C MET A 167 8.07 -23.43 4.71
N HIS A 168 7.79 -22.41 5.52
CA HIS A 168 8.55 -21.17 5.54
C HIS A 168 10.03 -21.41 5.88
N ASN A 169 10.30 -22.21 6.92
CA ASN A 169 11.65 -22.59 7.33
C ASN A 169 12.37 -23.42 6.26
N TYR A 170 11.66 -24.34 5.61
CA TYR A 170 12.18 -25.12 4.50
C TYR A 170 12.56 -24.24 3.29
N VAL A 171 11.68 -23.31 2.91
CA VAL A 171 11.93 -22.34 1.84
C VAL A 171 13.14 -21.46 2.21
N GLN A 172 13.14 -20.85 3.39
CA GLN A 172 14.26 -20.00 3.83
C GLN A 172 15.59 -20.74 3.82
N SER A 173 15.67 -21.97 4.33
CA SER A 173 16.91 -22.76 4.35
C SER A 173 17.38 -23.17 2.95
N LYS A 174 16.45 -23.52 2.06
CA LYS A 174 16.75 -23.87 0.66
C LYS A 174 17.24 -22.70 -0.17
N PHE A 175 16.79 -21.48 0.13
CA PHE A 175 17.21 -20.27 -0.60
C PHE A 175 18.37 -19.52 0.08
N LYS A 176 18.56 -19.61 1.41
CA LYS A 176 19.76 -19.10 2.11
C LYS A 176 21.04 -19.86 1.73
N SER A 177 20.94 -21.13 1.35
CA SER A 177 22.08 -21.96 0.91
C SER A 177 22.55 -21.68 -0.52
N LYS A 178 21.86 -20.81 -1.28
CA LYS A 178 22.33 -20.32 -2.59
C LYS A 178 22.87 -18.89 -2.45
N VAL A 179 24.08 -18.78 -1.91
CA VAL A 179 24.90 -17.57 -2.14
C VAL A 179 25.20 -17.50 -3.64
N PRO A 180 24.94 -16.37 -4.33
CA PRO A 180 25.24 -16.24 -5.74
C PRO A 180 26.75 -16.09 -5.91
N GLY A 181 27.46 -17.18 -6.25
CA GLY A 181 28.90 -17.06 -6.54
C GLY A 181 29.77 -18.32 -6.54
N GLN A 182 29.26 -19.53 -6.29
CA GLN A 182 30.08 -20.74 -6.43
C GLN A 182 29.46 -21.76 -7.40
N PRO A 183 30.12 -22.07 -8.53
CA PRO A 183 29.69 -23.16 -9.39
C PRO A 183 29.91 -24.48 -8.64
N GLN A 184 28.85 -25.25 -8.45
CA GLN A 184 28.93 -26.62 -7.98
C GLN A 184 29.75 -27.43 -9.00
N LYS A 185 31.01 -27.73 -8.67
CA LYS A 185 31.82 -28.69 -9.42
C LYS A 185 31.11 -30.04 -9.37
N LYS A 186 30.48 -30.43 -10.48
CA LYS A 186 30.08 -31.82 -10.70
C LYS A 186 31.37 -32.63 -10.80
N HIS A 187 31.68 -33.41 -9.78
CA HIS A 187 32.65 -34.49 -9.91
C HIS A 187 32.05 -35.55 -10.83
N VAL A 188 32.51 -35.58 -12.08
CA VAL A 188 32.39 -36.75 -12.94
C VAL A 188 33.41 -37.76 -12.40
N LYS A 189 32.93 -38.89 -11.86
CA LYS A 189 33.79 -40.04 -11.59
C LYS A 189 34.05 -40.74 -12.92
N GLY A 190 35.34 -40.89 -13.25
CA GLY A 190 35.80 -41.83 -14.27
C GLY A 190 35.77 -43.27 -13.76
#